data_AF-A0A7S3AUJ5-F1
#
_entry.id   AF-A0A7S3AUJ5-F1
#
_cell.length_a   1.000
_cell.length_b   1.000
_cell.length_c   1.000
_cell.angle_alpha   90.00
_cell.angle_beta   90.00
_cell.angle_gamma   90.00
#
_symmetry.space_group_name_H-M   'P 1'
#
loop_
_entity.id
_entity.type
_entity.pdbx_description
1 polymer ?
#
loop_
_entity_poly.entity_id
_entity_poly.type
_entity_poly.pdbx_seq_one_letter_code
_entity_poly.pdbx_strand_id
1 'polypeptide(L)'
;AYYMGFTVELPHAWDSYKAAKIALGNTIQPANIKRFYDTQFKSMNECRKLLSHHLTEGVLTQEYALEKSLELLHCARECNVCIRWIMLHRTSKVRKTIREAEDPAREAEATLMLLLHTAQYEYLLRNLFTGLLDDKEKMWERAKSVVDKHLMDLADFFAGSNTLSRVGKDEQLQSWFAGLADQVRQLEVADSTIAGRKMHHLIEAL
;
A
#
# COMPACT_ATOMS: atom_id res chain seq x y z
N ALA A 1 -11.97 -18.73 15.85
CA ALA A 1 -12.60 -17.62 15.11
C ALA A 1 -13.13 -16.59 16.10
N TYR A 2 -13.26 -15.33 15.68
CA TYR A 2 -13.91 -14.29 16.48
C TYR A 2 -15.33 -14.14 15.95
N TYR A 3 -16.34 -14.39 16.79
CA TYR A 3 -17.74 -14.13 16.45
C TYR A 3 -18.32 -13.23 17.53
N MET A 4 -18.82 -12.06 17.14
CA MET A 4 -19.52 -11.13 18.04
C MET A 4 -18.77 -10.75 19.33
N GLY A 5 -17.45 -10.61 19.30
CA GLY A 5 -16.69 -10.28 20.52
C GLY A 5 -16.01 -11.47 21.19
N PHE A 6 -16.47 -12.69 20.90
CA PHE A 6 -16.06 -13.90 21.60
C PHE A 6 -15.12 -14.77 20.77
N THR A 7 -14.13 -15.35 21.44
CA THR A 7 -13.25 -16.36 20.84
C THR A 7 -13.93 -17.72 20.90
N VAL A 8 -14.04 -18.36 19.74
CA VAL A 8 -14.56 -19.73 19.63
C VAL A 8 -13.41 -20.70 19.37
N GLU A 9 -13.21 -21.63 20.29
CA GLU A 9 -12.34 -22.81 20.10
C GLU A 9 -13.08 -23.85 19.26
N LEU A 10 -12.70 -23.98 17.99
CA LEU A 10 -13.34 -24.92 17.05
C LEU A 10 -13.35 -26.38 17.52
N PRO A 11 -12.28 -26.93 18.16
CA PRO A 11 -12.33 -28.31 18.65
C PRO A 11 -13.44 -28.55 19.68
N HIS A 12 -13.78 -27.54 20.48
CA HIS A 12 -14.87 -27.62 21.45
C HIS A 12 -16.23 -27.39 20.79
N ALA A 13 -16.34 -26.34 19.96
CA ALA A 13 -17.60 -26.00 19.30
C ALA A 13 -18.09 -27.09 18.34
N TRP A 14 -17.17 -27.88 17.77
CA TRP A 14 -17.49 -28.93 16.80
C TRP A 14 -17.48 -30.35 17.38
N ASP A 15 -17.42 -30.51 18.71
CA ASP A 15 -17.25 -31.81 19.35
C ASP A 15 -18.38 -32.81 19.02
N SER A 16 -19.60 -32.31 18.83
CA SER A 16 -20.78 -33.10 18.44
C SER A 16 -20.77 -33.57 16.98
N TYR A 17 -19.95 -32.97 16.12
CA TYR A 17 -19.93 -33.27 14.69
C TYR A 17 -18.76 -34.21 14.35
N LYS A 18 -19.03 -35.52 14.30
CA LYS A 18 -18.01 -36.57 14.12
C LYS A 18 -17.04 -36.32 12.94
N ALA A 19 -17.57 -35.98 11.76
CA ALA A 19 -16.74 -35.71 10.58
C ALA A 19 -15.84 -34.47 10.77
N ALA A 20 -16.39 -33.39 11.34
CA ALA A 20 -15.65 -32.16 11.59
C ALA A 20 -14.58 -32.36 12.68
N LYS A 21 -14.88 -33.13 13.73
CA LYS A 21 -13.93 -33.51 14.78
C LYS A 21 -12.75 -34.31 14.23
N ILE A 22 -13.01 -35.29 13.35
CA ILE A 22 -11.96 -36.06 12.67
C ILE A 22 -11.10 -35.16 11.78
N ALA A 23 -11.71 -34.30 10.96
CA ALA A 23 -11.00 -33.38 10.08
C ALA A 23 -10.13 -32.38 10.85
N LEU A 24 -10.67 -31.79 11.93
CA LEU A 24 -9.92 -30.93 12.84
C LEU A 24 -8.78 -31.69 13.51
N GLY A 25 -9.02 -32.91 13.96
CA GLY A 25 -8.01 -33.81 14.53
C GLY A 25 -6.78 -33.95 13.62
N ASN A 26 -6.98 -34.11 12.32
CA ASN A 26 -5.88 -34.17 11.34
C ASN A 26 -5.11 -32.85 11.21
N THR A 27 -5.77 -31.72 11.47
CA THR A 27 -5.17 -30.37 11.37
C THR A 27 -4.39 -29.98 12.63
N ILE A 28 -4.90 -30.33 13.82
CA ILE A 28 -4.31 -29.96 15.12
C ILE A 28 -3.26 -30.98 15.61
N GLN A 29 -2.63 -31.73 14.71
CA GLN A 29 -1.53 -32.61 15.05
C GLN A 29 -0.31 -31.79 15.51
N PRO A 30 0.45 -32.22 16.53
CA PRO A 30 1.58 -31.44 17.07
C PRO A 30 2.57 -30.92 16.02
N ALA A 31 2.89 -31.73 15.01
CA ALA A 31 3.76 -31.34 13.90
C ALA A 31 3.17 -30.19 13.05
N ASN A 32 1.87 -30.24 12.76
CA ASN A 32 1.18 -29.17 12.02
C ASN A 32 1.12 -27.90 12.85
N ILE A 33 0.78 -28.02 14.15
CA ILE A 33 0.68 -26.85 15.02
C ILE A 33 2.05 -26.18 15.13
N LYS A 34 3.13 -26.94 15.37
CA LYS A 34 4.51 -26.43 15.37
C LYS A 34 4.83 -25.69 14.06
N ARG A 35 4.57 -26.30 12.91
CA ARG A 35 4.79 -25.67 11.59
C ARG A 35 4.04 -24.34 11.45
N PHE A 36 2.79 -24.27 11.92
CA PHE A 36 2.02 -23.03 11.89
C PHE A 36 2.62 -21.95 12.81
N TYR A 37 3.05 -22.31 14.01
CA TYR A 37 3.76 -21.37 14.91
C TYR A 37 5.06 -20.86 14.27
N ASP A 38 5.90 -21.75 13.75
CA ASP A 38 7.17 -21.38 13.11
C ASP A 38 6.93 -20.42 11.93
N THR A 39 5.91 -20.71 11.11
CA THR A 39 5.52 -19.86 9.97
C THR A 39 5.09 -18.47 10.46
N GLN A 40 4.26 -18.41 11.51
CA GLN A 40 3.73 -17.15 12.00
C GLN A 40 4.77 -16.30 12.72
N PHE A 41 5.71 -16.92 13.44
CA PHE A 41 6.86 -16.22 14.00
C PHE A 41 7.79 -15.67 12.91
N LYS A 42 7.97 -16.41 11.82
CA LYS A 42 8.68 -15.90 10.64
C LYS A 42 7.97 -14.66 10.06
N SER A 43 6.66 -14.73 9.84
CA SER A 43 5.85 -13.61 9.36
C SER A 43 5.89 -12.41 10.32
N MET A 44 5.89 -12.63 11.64
CA MET A 44 6.04 -11.58 12.64
C MET A 44 7.37 -10.83 12.46
N ASN A 45 8.47 -11.56 12.27
CA ASN A 45 9.78 -10.96 12.06
C ASN A 45 9.88 -10.20 10.72
N GLU A 46 9.25 -10.71 9.67
CA GLU A 46 9.14 -10.02 8.37
C GLU A 46 8.33 -8.71 8.49
N CYS A 47 7.18 -8.76 9.16
CA CYS A 47 6.37 -7.56 9.45
C CYS A 47 7.18 -6.52 10.22
N ARG A 48 7.91 -6.93 11.27
CA ARG A 48 8.76 -6.01 12.05
C ARG A 48 9.85 -5.35 11.22
N LYS A 49 10.47 -6.08 10.29
CA LYS A 49 11.48 -5.53 9.38
C LYS A 49 10.87 -4.48 8.43
N LEU A 50 9.73 -4.81 7.83
CA LEU A 50 9.00 -3.89 6.94
C LEU A 50 8.57 -2.62 7.67
N LEU A 51 7.98 -2.78 8.86
CA LEU A 51 7.59 -1.64 9.69
C LEU A 51 8.80 -0.80 10.09
N SER A 52 9.92 -1.40 10.48
CA SER A 52 11.15 -0.65 10.80
C SER A 52 11.64 0.16 9.61
N HIS A 53 11.57 -0.38 8.40
CA HIS A 53 11.93 0.35 7.19
C HIS A 53 10.97 1.51 6.94
N HIS A 54 9.66 1.26 6.88
CA HIS A 54 8.68 2.31 6.58
C HIS A 54 8.59 3.39 7.67
N LEU A 55 8.81 3.03 8.94
CA LEU A 55 8.82 3.99 10.04
C LEU A 55 10.14 4.77 10.16
N THR A 56 11.14 4.47 9.32
CA THR A 56 12.34 5.29 9.24
C THR A 56 11.97 6.64 8.63
N GLU A 57 12.46 7.71 9.26
CA GLU A 57 12.20 9.08 8.81
C GLU A 57 12.66 9.26 7.36
N GLY A 58 11.81 9.92 6.56
CA GLY A 58 12.06 10.17 5.15
C GLY A 58 11.73 9.02 4.20
N VAL A 59 11.33 7.84 4.67
CA VAL A 59 10.89 6.73 3.79
C VAL A 59 9.45 6.93 3.31
N LEU A 60 8.51 7.18 4.21
CA LEU A 60 7.10 7.40 3.87
C LEU A 60 6.86 8.84 3.36
N THR A 61 7.31 9.14 2.15
CA THR A 61 6.99 10.39 1.45
C THR A 61 5.71 10.25 0.61
N GLN A 62 5.17 11.39 0.14
CA GLN A 62 4.01 11.41 -0.75
C GLN A 62 4.28 10.67 -2.07
N GLU A 63 5.45 10.87 -2.67
CA GLU A 63 5.88 10.23 -3.91
C GLU A 63 5.98 8.72 -3.71
N TYR A 64 6.61 8.29 -2.61
CA TYR A 64 6.73 6.88 -2.28
C TYR A 64 5.36 6.22 -2.10
N ALA A 65 4.43 6.90 -1.42
CA ALA A 65 3.08 6.36 -1.21
C ALA A 65 2.24 6.27 -2.48
N LEU A 66 2.44 7.19 -3.43
CA LEU A 66 1.80 7.11 -4.75
C LEU A 66 2.34 5.92 -5.57
N GLU A 67 3.65 5.70 -5.55
CA GLU A 67 4.28 4.59 -6.28
C GLU A 67 4.01 3.22 -5.64
N LYS A 68 4.06 3.14 -4.30
CA LYS A 68 4.05 1.89 -3.53
C LYS A 68 2.74 1.65 -2.78
N SER A 69 1.65 2.30 -3.17
CA SER A 69 0.35 2.25 -2.48
C SER A 69 -0.13 0.83 -2.13
N LEU A 70 -0.09 -0.10 -3.09
CA LEU A 70 -0.51 -1.49 -2.88
C LEU A 70 0.41 -2.24 -1.91
N GLU A 71 1.72 -2.02 -2.00
CA GLU A 71 2.72 -2.64 -1.11
C GLU A 71 2.53 -2.13 0.33
N LEU A 72 2.27 -0.84 0.50
CA LEU A 72 2.03 -0.21 1.79
C LEU A 72 0.75 -0.74 2.47
N LEU A 73 -0.35 -0.84 1.72
CA LEU A 73 -1.62 -1.40 2.20
C LEU A 73 -1.50 -2.89 2.51
N HIS A 74 -0.76 -3.64 1.68
CA HIS A 74 -0.47 -5.04 1.93
C HIS A 74 0.33 -5.22 3.23
N CYS A 75 1.35 -4.38 3.46
CA CYS A 75 2.11 -4.39 4.71
C CYS A 75 1.20 -4.19 5.94
N ALA A 76 0.29 -3.21 5.91
CA ALA A 76 -0.66 -2.97 6.98
C ALA A 76 -1.57 -4.20 7.23
N ARG A 77 -2.08 -4.79 6.15
CA ARG A 77 -2.91 -6.00 6.21
C ARG A 77 -2.17 -7.18 6.84
N GLU A 78 -0.96 -7.48 6.38
CA GLU A 78 -0.18 -8.62 6.88
C GLU A 78 0.17 -8.45 8.37
N CYS A 79 0.51 -7.21 8.79
CA CYS A 79 0.73 -6.91 10.20
C CYS A 79 -0.52 -7.22 11.04
N ASN A 80 -1.70 -6.77 10.60
CA ASN A 80 -2.96 -7.04 11.30
C ASN A 80 -3.33 -8.52 11.34
N VAL A 81 -3.14 -9.25 10.23
CA VAL A 81 -3.38 -10.69 10.17
C VAL A 81 -2.46 -11.43 11.15
N CYS A 82 -1.17 -11.08 11.17
CA CYS A 82 -0.18 -11.64 12.07
C CYS A 82 -0.54 -11.37 13.54
N ILE A 83 -0.78 -10.10 13.91
CA ILE A 83 -1.19 -9.68 15.26
C ILE A 83 -2.43 -10.45 15.71
N ARG A 84 -3.48 -10.49 14.88
CA ARG A 84 -4.72 -11.18 15.18
C ARG A 84 -4.49 -12.67 15.42
N TRP A 85 -3.67 -13.31 14.57
CA TRP A 85 -3.35 -14.72 14.72
C TRP A 85 -2.65 -14.97 16.05
N ILE A 86 -1.59 -14.22 16.37
CA ILE A 86 -0.80 -14.38 17.60
C ILE A 86 -1.70 -14.18 18.83
N MET A 87 -2.43 -13.06 18.88
CA MET A 87 -3.29 -12.73 20.02
C MET A 87 -4.36 -13.80 20.28
N LEU A 88 -5.00 -14.34 19.23
CA LEU A 88 -6.02 -15.39 19.36
C LEU A 88 -5.43 -16.73 19.82
N HIS A 89 -4.25 -17.10 19.32
CA HIS A 89 -3.65 -18.39 19.66
C HIS A 89 -2.92 -18.37 20.99
N ARG A 90 -2.59 -17.19 21.54
CA ARG A 90 -1.98 -17.07 22.88
C ARG A 90 -2.86 -17.65 23.98
N THR A 91 -4.18 -17.53 23.85
CA THR A 91 -5.18 -18.01 24.84
C THR A 91 -5.72 -19.41 24.53
N SER A 92 -5.31 -20.03 23.42
CA SER A 92 -5.80 -21.34 22.99
C SER A 92 -5.32 -22.46 23.92
N LYS A 93 -6.21 -23.39 24.29
CA LYS A 93 -5.84 -24.59 25.05
C LYS A 93 -4.85 -25.48 24.28
N VAL A 94 -4.91 -25.47 22.95
CA VAL A 94 -4.02 -26.25 22.07
C VAL A 94 -2.58 -25.74 22.16
N ARG A 95 -2.35 -24.46 22.49
CA ARG A 95 -0.99 -23.93 22.70
C ARG A 95 -0.25 -24.65 23.84
N LYS A 96 -0.97 -25.16 24.84
CA LYS A 96 -0.36 -25.85 25.98
C LYS A 96 0.39 -27.12 25.57
N THR A 97 0.12 -27.68 24.38
CA THR A 97 0.80 -28.89 23.88
C THR A 97 2.14 -28.60 23.19
N ILE A 98 2.53 -27.32 23.01
CA ILE A 98 3.80 -26.92 22.37
C ILE A 98 4.70 -26.15 23.35
N ARG A 99 4.26 -25.98 24.60
CA ARG A 99 4.81 -25.05 25.61
C ARG A 99 6.26 -25.32 26.07
N GLU A 100 7.00 -26.20 25.43
CA GLU A 100 8.31 -26.63 25.89
C GLU A 100 9.46 -25.69 25.46
N ALA A 101 9.25 -24.71 24.57
CA ALA A 101 10.37 -24.02 23.90
C ALA A 101 10.43 -22.47 23.92
N GLU A 102 9.39 -21.73 24.34
CA GLU A 102 9.39 -20.26 24.18
C GLU A 102 9.09 -19.49 25.48
N ASP A 103 9.89 -18.44 25.74
CA ASP A 103 9.70 -17.48 26.83
C ASP A 103 8.42 -16.64 26.58
N PRO A 104 7.34 -16.84 27.38
CA PRO A 104 6.08 -16.15 27.18
C PRO A 104 6.18 -14.63 27.35
N ALA A 105 7.14 -14.14 28.13
CA ALA A 105 7.34 -12.71 28.34
C ALA A 105 7.91 -12.07 27.08
N ARG A 106 8.92 -12.70 26.47
CA ARG A 106 9.55 -12.23 25.23
C ARG A 106 8.58 -12.22 24.05
N GLU A 107 7.70 -13.23 23.94
CA GLU A 107 6.66 -13.23 22.91
C GLU A 107 5.64 -12.11 23.14
N ALA A 108 5.24 -11.87 24.40
CA ALA A 108 4.32 -10.80 24.74
C ALA A 108 4.89 -9.43 24.38
N GLU A 109 6.16 -9.19 24.70
CA GLU A 109 6.89 -7.97 24.35
C GLU A 109 6.97 -7.80 22.83
N ALA A 110 7.38 -8.84 22.09
CA ALA A 110 7.46 -8.78 20.62
C ALA A 110 6.10 -8.49 19.98
N THR A 111 5.03 -9.09 20.52
CA THR A 111 3.65 -8.83 20.07
C THR A 111 3.22 -7.40 20.34
N LEU A 112 3.53 -6.87 21.53
CA LEU A 112 3.20 -5.50 21.90
C LEU A 112 3.94 -4.49 21.02
N MET A 113 5.23 -4.72 20.75
CA MET A 113 6.02 -3.88 19.86
C MET A 113 5.48 -3.90 18.42
N LEU A 114 5.10 -5.08 17.91
CA LEU A 114 4.47 -5.19 16.59
C LEU A 114 3.15 -4.40 16.55
N LEU A 115 2.33 -4.50 17.59
CA LEU A 115 1.06 -3.75 17.69
C LEU A 115 1.30 -2.23 17.70
N LEU A 116 2.26 -1.75 18.49
CA LEU A 116 2.57 -0.33 18.57
C LEU A 116 3.09 0.24 17.24
N HIS A 117 4.05 -0.44 16.60
CA HIS A 117 4.58 -0.02 15.31
C HIS A 117 3.52 -0.11 14.20
N THR A 118 2.63 -1.11 14.25
CA THR A 118 1.52 -1.20 13.28
C THR A 118 0.56 -0.02 13.46
N ALA A 119 0.18 0.31 14.68
CA ALA A 119 -0.70 1.45 14.95
C ALA A 119 -0.07 2.80 14.52
N GLN A 120 1.22 2.99 14.78
CA GLN A 120 1.95 4.16 14.31
C GLN A 120 1.98 4.22 12.78
N TYR A 121 2.30 3.10 12.13
CA TYR A 121 2.35 3.00 10.68
C TYR A 121 0.99 3.29 10.03
N GLU A 122 -0.11 2.72 10.56
CA GLU A 122 -1.46 2.99 10.09
C GLU A 122 -1.88 4.44 10.28
N TYR A 123 -1.50 5.06 11.40
CA TYR A 123 -1.73 6.48 11.64
C TYR A 123 -1.03 7.35 10.58
N LEU A 124 0.25 7.08 10.32
CA LEU A 124 1.04 7.79 9.30
C LEU A 124 0.47 7.57 7.90
N LEU A 125 0.18 6.33 7.52
CA LEU A 125 -0.43 6.01 6.23
C LEU A 125 -1.77 6.72 6.05
N ARG A 126 -2.65 6.68 7.06
CA ARG A 126 -3.94 7.36 6.97
C ARG A 126 -3.77 8.84 6.73
N ASN A 127 -2.90 9.50 7.49
CA ASN A 127 -2.66 10.93 7.34
C ASN A 127 -2.05 11.26 5.97
N LEU A 128 -1.11 10.43 5.49
CA LEU A 128 -0.47 10.59 4.20
C LEU A 128 -1.47 10.46 3.05
N PHE A 129 -2.28 9.40 3.03
CA PHE A 129 -3.31 9.21 2.01
C PHE A 129 -4.44 10.23 2.10
N THR A 130 -4.81 10.67 3.31
CA THR A 130 -5.78 11.75 3.49
C THR A 130 -5.24 13.05 2.88
N GLY A 131 -4.00 13.42 3.19
CA GLY A 131 -3.36 14.59 2.59
C GLY A 131 -3.26 14.50 1.06
N LEU A 132 -2.91 13.33 0.52
CA LEU A 132 -2.89 13.10 -0.94
C LEU A 132 -4.27 13.25 -1.58
N LEU A 133 -5.34 12.82 -0.90
CA LEU A 133 -6.71 12.99 -1.39
C LEU A 133 -7.15 14.46 -1.32
N ASP A 134 -6.82 15.17 -0.23
CA ASP A 134 -7.15 16.58 -0.04
C ASP A 134 -6.42 17.48 -1.05
N ASP A 135 -5.17 17.12 -1.41
CA ASP A 135 -4.36 17.88 -2.37
C ASP A 135 -4.49 17.37 -3.81
N LYS A 136 -5.25 16.30 -4.07
CA LYS A 136 -5.38 15.66 -5.40
C LYS A 136 -5.68 16.66 -6.51
N GLU A 137 -6.66 17.52 -6.33
CA GLU A 137 -7.07 18.51 -7.35
C GLU A 137 -5.98 19.57 -7.57
N LYS A 138 -5.32 20.02 -6.50
CA LYS A 138 -4.21 20.98 -6.60
C LYS A 138 -3.01 20.37 -7.32
N MET A 139 -2.67 19.12 -7.00
CA MET A 139 -1.59 18.38 -7.65
C MET A 139 -1.86 18.19 -9.14
N TRP A 140 -3.11 17.86 -9.49
CA TRP A 140 -3.56 17.77 -10.87
C TRP A 140 -3.38 19.09 -11.63
N GLU A 141 -3.94 20.18 -11.12
CA GLU A 141 -3.86 21.48 -11.79
C GLU A 141 -2.42 21.97 -11.89
N ARG A 142 -1.59 21.71 -10.87
CA ARG A 142 -0.16 22.03 -10.91
C ARG A 142 0.55 21.23 -12.01
N ALA A 143 0.33 19.92 -12.10
CA ALA A 143 0.95 19.08 -13.12
C ALA A 143 0.54 19.52 -14.53
N LYS A 144 -0.76 19.78 -14.72
CA LYS A 144 -1.35 20.29 -15.97
C LYS A 144 -0.74 21.64 -16.38
N SER A 145 -0.62 22.58 -15.43
CA SER A 145 -0.02 23.90 -15.68
C SER A 145 1.47 23.80 -16.05
N VAL A 146 2.22 22.88 -15.45
CA VAL A 146 3.64 22.65 -15.79
C VAL A 146 3.77 22.12 -17.22
N VAL A 147 2.97 21.13 -17.60
CA VAL A 147 2.98 20.57 -18.96
C VAL A 147 2.53 21.62 -19.99
N ASP A 148 1.45 22.36 -19.71
CA ASP A 148 0.99 23.46 -20.56
C ASP A 148 2.09 24.48 -20.82
N LYS A 149 2.78 24.91 -19.77
CA LYS A 149 3.88 25.87 -19.87
C LYS A 149 5.02 25.32 -20.73
N HIS A 150 5.44 24.07 -20.52
CA HIS A 150 6.52 23.48 -21.32
C HIS A 150 6.15 23.35 -22.80
N LEU A 151 4.90 22.99 -23.12
CA LEU A 151 4.42 22.93 -24.49
C LEU A 151 4.37 24.33 -25.13
N MET A 152 3.96 25.35 -24.39
CA MET A 152 4.00 26.74 -24.87
C MET A 152 5.44 27.26 -25.04
N ASP A 153 6.35 26.95 -24.12
CA ASP A 153 7.78 27.29 -24.25
C ASP A 153 8.38 26.65 -25.53
N LEU A 154 7.99 25.41 -25.87
CA LEU A 154 8.37 24.75 -27.12
C LEU A 154 7.73 25.43 -28.34
N ALA A 155 6.45 25.80 -28.28
CA ALA A 155 5.80 26.52 -29.37
C ALA A 155 6.50 27.86 -29.66
N ASP A 156 6.82 28.64 -28.62
CA ASP A 156 7.53 29.91 -28.72
C ASP A 156 8.98 29.76 -29.22
N PHE A 157 9.61 28.63 -28.91
CA PHE A 157 10.92 28.28 -29.44
C PHE A 157 10.88 28.09 -30.97
N PHE A 158 9.88 27.38 -31.50
CA PHE A 158 9.70 27.17 -32.94
C PHE A 158 9.08 28.36 -33.69
N ALA A 159 8.46 29.31 -32.98
CA ALA A 159 7.96 30.57 -33.55
C ALA A 159 9.07 31.51 -34.07
N GLY A 160 10.34 31.25 -33.73
CA GLY A 160 11.48 32.07 -34.13
C GLY A 160 11.68 33.32 -33.26
N SER A 161 11.01 33.42 -32.12
CA SER A 161 11.09 34.52 -31.15
C SER A 161 12.43 34.59 -30.42
N ASN A 162 13.15 33.47 -30.34
CA ASN A 162 14.44 33.38 -29.66
C ASN A 162 15.60 33.64 -30.62
N THR A 163 16.14 34.86 -30.58
CA THR A 163 17.26 35.35 -31.40
C THR A 163 18.58 34.59 -31.21
N LEU A 164 18.70 33.75 -30.17
CA LEU A 164 19.87 32.94 -29.86
C LEU A 164 19.76 31.47 -30.33
N SER A 165 18.62 31.06 -30.88
CA SER A 165 18.39 29.69 -31.35
C SER A 165 19.04 29.44 -32.71
N ARG A 166 19.75 28.33 -32.87
CA ARG A 166 20.26 27.84 -34.17
C ARG A 166 19.17 27.16 -35.02
N VAL A 167 17.99 26.93 -34.44
CA VAL A 167 16.85 26.27 -35.10
C VAL A 167 16.02 27.32 -35.82
N GLY A 168 15.73 27.10 -37.10
CA GLY A 168 14.90 27.99 -37.91
C GLY A 168 13.43 27.93 -37.48
N LYS A 169 12.68 28.99 -37.81
CA LYS A 169 11.23 29.04 -37.60
C LYS A 169 10.55 27.82 -38.23
N ASP A 170 9.69 27.15 -37.46
CA ASP A 170 8.86 26.05 -37.92
C ASP A 170 7.41 26.28 -37.48
N GLU A 171 6.59 26.78 -38.40
CA GLU A 171 5.18 27.09 -38.13
C GLU A 171 4.34 25.83 -37.84
N GLN A 172 4.74 24.69 -38.40
CA GLN A 172 4.03 23.43 -38.20
C GLN A 172 4.24 22.93 -36.77
N LEU A 173 5.48 22.92 -36.30
CA LEU A 173 5.80 22.53 -34.92
C LEU A 173 5.25 23.53 -33.91
N GLN A 174 5.34 24.83 -34.19
CA GLN A 174 4.71 25.86 -33.36
C GLN A 174 3.21 25.58 -33.15
N SER A 175 2.46 25.41 -34.25
CA SER A 175 1.02 25.15 -34.17
C SER A 175 0.72 23.80 -33.50
N TRP A 176 1.58 22.80 -33.69
CA TRP A 176 1.40 21.48 -33.11
C TRP A 176 1.56 21.51 -31.58
N PHE A 177 2.64 22.09 -31.05
CA PHE A 177 2.84 22.23 -29.60
C PHE A 177 1.78 23.11 -28.94
N ALA A 178 1.36 24.21 -29.58
CA ALA A 178 0.26 25.03 -29.09
C ALA A 178 -1.07 24.25 -29.03
N GLY A 179 -1.34 23.43 -30.06
CA GLY A 179 -2.51 22.55 -30.08
C GLY A 179 -2.47 21.46 -29.01
N LEU A 180 -1.30 20.89 -28.71
CA LEU A 180 -1.12 19.94 -27.61
C LEU A 180 -1.37 20.62 -26.24
N ALA A 181 -0.90 21.85 -26.06
CA ALA A 181 -1.13 22.63 -24.84
C ALA A 181 -2.63 22.86 -24.59
N ASP A 182 -3.38 23.24 -25.63
CA ASP A 182 -4.84 23.38 -25.52
C ASP A 182 -5.55 22.06 -25.20
N GLN A 183 -5.08 20.93 -25.74
CA GLN A 183 -5.61 19.61 -25.36
C GLN A 183 -5.34 19.28 -23.88
N VAL A 184 -4.15 19.61 -23.37
CA VAL A 184 -3.79 19.47 -21.96
C VAL A 184 -4.70 20.34 -21.09
N ARG A 185 -4.99 21.58 -21.48
CA ARG A 185 -5.92 22.49 -20.77
C ARG A 185 -7.35 21.96 -20.65
N GLN A 186 -7.78 21.15 -21.62
CA GLN A 186 -9.12 20.54 -21.63
C GLN A 186 -9.21 19.25 -20.80
N LEU A 187 -8.12 18.79 -20.17
CA LEU A 187 -8.17 17.64 -19.27
C LEU A 187 -8.87 18.03 -17.96
N GLU A 188 -9.96 17.33 -17.63
CA GLU A 188 -10.74 17.53 -16.40
C GLU A 188 -10.56 16.37 -15.42
N VAL A 189 -10.55 16.67 -14.12
CA VAL A 189 -10.42 15.67 -13.03
C VAL A 189 -11.63 14.75 -12.96
N ALA A 190 -12.83 15.28 -13.24
CA ALA A 190 -14.10 14.56 -13.12
C ALA A 190 -14.15 13.33 -14.04
N ASP A 191 -13.59 13.44 -15.25
CA ASP A 191 -13.60 12.40 -16.27
C ASP A 191 -12.27 11.63 -16.35
N SER A 192 -11.81 11.13 -15.20
CA SER A 192 -10.52 10.41 -15.06
C SER A 192 -10.22 9.35 -16.14
N THR A 193 -11.24 8.61 -16.62
CA THR A 193 -11.07 7.58 -17.68
C THR A 193 -10.87 8.19 -19.07
N ILE A 194 -11.54 9.29 -19.38
CA ILE A 194 -11.38 10.00 -20.66
C ILE A 194 -10.07 10.78 -20.64
N ALA A 195 -9.79 11.47 -19.53
CA ALA A 195 -8.54 12.19 -19.33
C ALA A 195 -7.34 11.25 -19.41
N GLY A 196 -7.42 10.05 -18.81
CA GLY A 196 -6.37 9.02 -18.90
C GLY A 196 -6.09 8.55 -20.34
N ARG A 197 -7.14 8.31 -21.15
CA ARG A 197 -6.97 7.96 -22.56
C ARG A 197 -6.35 9.10 -23.38
N LYS A 198 -6.79 10.34 -23.16
CA LYS A 198 -6.22 11.52 -23.80
C LYS A 198 -4.74 11.70 -23.43
N MET A 199 -4.39 11.53 -22.15
CA MET A 199 -2.99 11.57 -21.70
C MET A 199 -2.13 10.51 -22.38
N HIS A 200 -2.64 9.29 -22.53
CA HIS A 200 -1.91 8.24 -23.23
C HIS A 200 -1.60 8.63 -24.68
N HIS A 201 -2.59 9.13 -25.41
CA HIS A 201 -2.36 9.61 -26.78
C HIS A 201 -1.40 10.81 -26.86
N LEU A 202 -1.45 11.73 -25.89
CA LEU A 202 -0.49 12.84 -25.81
C LEU A 202 0.95 12.33 -25.59
N ILE A 203 1.13 11.30 -24.76
CA ILE A 203 2.44 10.67 -24.52
C ILE A 203 2.95 9.94 -25.77
N GLU A 204 2.09 9.23 -26.49
CA GLU A 204 2.49 8.54 -27.74
C GLU A 204 2.87 9.51 -28.87
N ALA A 205 2.32 10.72 -28.84
CA ALA A 205 2.56 11.74 -29.86
C ALA A 205 3.86 12.55 -29.64
N LEU A 206 4.40 12.57 -28.42
CA LEU A 206 5.62 13.29 -28.02
C LEU A 206 6.88 12.42 -28.16
#